data_AF-A0A2G8KJK1-F1
#
_entry.id   AF-A0A2G8KJK1-F1
#
_cell.length_a   1.000
_cell.length_b   1.000
_cell.length_c   1.000
_cell.angle_alpha   90.00
_cell.angle_beta   90.00
_cell.angle_gamma   90.00
#
_symmetry.space_group_name_H-M   'P 1'
#
loop_
_entity.id
_entity.type
_entity.pdbx_description
1 polymer ?
#
loop_
_entity_poly.entity_id
_entity_poly.type
_entity_poly.pdbx_seq_one_letter_code
_entity_poly.pdbx_strand_id
1 'polypeptide(L)'
;DWLIKYGYLTDSSDVTLFEHTMAIMNMQHFHKLPVTGVIDREEFNIMQRTRCGCPDMMADDEMQALGDSSTSVGQLERFRRYVVNRDRDVWPSNDLTYRFNDFTSDLPTTVQEEEMRKVASKWSAASRLSITRSSTSTSDIQVAFRTKDHGDNYPFDGPFDVLAHAFSPGTGLGGDIHFDDDEQFTINSATGADFTFIALHEMGHSLGLEHSNNPDAVMSMFFTNNPSDIQLHNDDIAGIQSLYGRPEGVEAVIEIEVATVPVTCTKVYDAIADVGASFFFFR
;
A
#
# COMPACT_ATOMS: atom_id res chain seq x y z
N ASP A 1 -15.35 7.70 11.35
CA ASP A 1 -14.06 8.37 11.06
C ASP A 1 -13.07 7.42 10.43
N TRP A 2 -12.49 6.44 11.15
CA TRP A 2 -11.51 5.50 10.56
C TRP A 2 -12.02 4.79 9.31
N LEU A 3 -13.24 4.24 9.36
CA LEU A 3 -13.86 3.57 8.21
C LEU A 3 -14.08 4.52 7.02
N ILE A 4 -14.26 5.82 7.26
CA ILE A 4 -14.41 6.82 6.20
C ILE A 4 -13.03 7.15 5.61
N LYS A 5 -12.05 7.42 6.48
CA LYS A 5 -10.66 7.74 6.12
C LYS A 5 -10.08 6.71 5.14
N TYR A 6 -10.37 5.42 5.37
CA TYR A 6 -9.82 4.33 4.56
C TYR A 6 -10.79 3.74 3.53
N GLY A 7 -11.91 4.42 3.24
CA GLY A 7 -12.78 4.08 2.10
C GLY A 7 -13.77 2.93 2.32
N TYR A 8 -13.99 2.52 3.57
CA TYR A 8 -15.03 1.54 3.93
C TYR A 8 -16.43 2.18 4.11
N LEU A 9 -16.48 3.50 4.28
CA LEU A 9 -17.70 4.32 4.32
C LEU A 9 -17.46 5.61 3.54
N THR A 10 -18.51 6.13 2.90
CA THR A 10 -18.43 7.37 2.11
C THR A 10 -18.47 8.63 2.98
N ASP A 11 -19.38 8.70 3.93
CA ASP A 11 -19.44 9.78 4.91
C ASP A 11 -20.05 9.32 6.25
N SER A 12 -20.18 10.26 7.20
CA SER A 12 -20.74 10.01 8.53
C SER A 12 -22.23 10.35 8.64
N SER A 13 -22.85 10.85 7.58
CA SER A 13 -24.23 11.34 7.58
C SER A 13 -25.20 10.22 7.24
N ASP A 14 -26.22 10.05 8.08
CA ASP A 14 -27.31 9.08 7.88
C ASP A 14 -26.90 7.60 7.69
N VAL A 15 -25.69 7.21 8.10
CA VAL A 15 -25.21 5.82 8.06
C VAL A 15 -26.08 4.92 8.94
N THR A 16 -26.74 3.95 8.32
CA THR A 16 -27.55 2.94 9.01
C THR A 16 -26.67 1.94 9.76
N LEU A 17 -27.24 1.28 10.78
CA LEU A 17 -26.54 0.19 11.47
C LEU A 17 -26.10 -0.92 10.50
N PHE A 18 -26.88 -1.16 9.45
CA PHE A 18 -26.57 -2.15 8.43
C PHE A 18 -25.34 -1.75 7.61
N GLU A 19 -25.29 -0.52 7.08
CA GLU A 19 -24.14 0.00 6.33
C GLU A 19 -22.88 0.02 7.19
N HIS A 20 -22.98 0.47 8.44
CA HIS A 20 -21.85 0.44 9.38
C HIS A 20 -21.34 -0.98 9.63
N THR A 21 -22.24 -1.95 9.83
CA THR A 21 -21.86 -3.36 10.02
C THR A 21 -21.17 -3.89 8.77
N MET A 22 -21.68 -3.55 7.59
CA MET A 22 -21.07 -4.00 6.34
C MET A 22 -19.69 -3.39 6.11
N ALA A 23 -19.48 -2.13 6.44
CA ALA A 23 -18.17 -1.49 6.39
C ALA A 23 -17.15 -2.20 7.28
N ILE A 24 -17.55 -2.58 8.51
CA ILE A 24 -16.69 -3.39 9.41
C ILE A 24 -16.39 -4.75 8.78
N MET A 25 -17.38 -5.43 8.21
CA MET A 25 -17.17 -6.74 7.57
C MET A 25 -16.22 -6.64 6.37
N ASN A 26 -16.31 -5.57 5.58
CA ASN A 26 -15.41 -5.31 4.45
C ASN A 26 -13.98 -5.04 4.95
N MET A 27 -13.82 -4.22 5.99
CA MET A 27 -12.53 -4.01 6.66
C MET A 27 -11.93 -5.32 7.15
N GLN A 28 -12.70 -6.12 7.91
CA GLN A 28 -12.25 -7.43 8.40
C GLN A 28 -11.84 -8.34 7.25
N HIS A 29 -12.63 -8.40 6.17
CA HIS A 29 -12.31 -9.20 5.00
C HIS A 29 -11.01 -8.76 4.32
N PHE A 30 -10.82 -7.45 4.15
CA PHE A 30 -9.64 -6.86 3.54
C PHE A 30 -8.37 -7.20 4.34
N HIS A 31 -8.41 -7.01 5.66
CA HIS A 31 -7.32 -7.32 6.58
C HIS A 31 -7.17 -8.81 6.92
N LYS A 32 -7.95 -9.71 6.29
CA LYS A 32 -7.94 -11.18 6.53
C LYS A 32 -8.26 -11.56 7.98
N LEU A 33 -9.11 -10.79 8.62
CA LEU A 33 -9.63 -11.02 9.96
C LEU A 33 -10.91 -11.88 9.93
N PRO A 34 -11.31 -12.48 11.06
CA PRO A 34 -12.63 -13.10 11.18
C PRO A 34 -13.74 -12.08 10.88
N VAL A 35 -14.56 -12.36 9.87
CA VAL A 35 -15.64 -11.45 9.46
C VAL A 35 -16.83 -11.61 10.41
N THR A 36 -16.92 -10.74 11.41
CA THR A 36 -17.94 -10.77 12.47
C THR A 36 -18.90 -9.57 12.41
N GLY A 37 -18.49 -8.48 11.76
CA GLY A 37 -19.23 -7.20 11.74
C GLY A 37 -19.17 -6.42 13.05
N VAL A 38 -18.37 -6.86 14.01
CA VAL A 38 -18.09 -6.16 15.27
C VAL A 38 -16.59 -6.02 15.46
N ILE A 39 -16.13 -4.88 15.95
CA ILE A 39 -14.71 -4.62 16.21
C ILE A 39 -14.35 -5.12 17.60
N ASP A 40 -13.44 -6.07 17.69
CA ASP A 40 -12.87 -6.53 18.96
C ASP A 40 -11.62 -5.74 19.38
N ARG A 41 -11.04 -6.10 20.53
CA ARG A 41 -9.88 -5.40 21.09
C ARG A 41 -8.62 -5.54 20.22
N GLU A 42 -8.39 -6.71 19.63
CA GLU A 42 -7.22 -6.93 18.79
C GLU A 42 -7.38 -6.20 17.45
N GLU A 43 -8.58 -6.20 16.89
CA GLU A 43 -8.91 -5.45 15.69
C GLU A 43 -8.76 -3.94 15.91
N PHE A 44 -9.16 -3.44 17.09
CA PHE A 44 -8.90 -2.05 17.47
C PHE A 44 -7.41 -1.74 17.55
N ASN A 45 -6.57 -2.66 18.05
CA ASN A 45 -5.12 -2.46 18.04
C ASN A 45 -4.56 -2.38 16.61
N ILE A 46 -5.12 -3.15 15.66
CA ILE A 46 -4.74 -3.10 14.24
C ILE A 46 -5.08 -1.74 13.65
N MET A 47 -6.24 -1.17 13.98
CA MET A 47 -6.67 0.16 13.53
C MET A 47 -5.78 1.29 14.06
N GLN A 48 -4.97 1.04 15.11
CA GLN A 48 -4.03 2.00 15.68
C GLN A 48 -2.59 1.81 15.18
N ARG A 49 -2.35 0.86 14.27
CA ARG A 49 -1.02 0.65 13.71
C ARG A 49 -0.73 1.72 12.67
N THR A 50 0.47 2.28 12.79
CA THR A 50 1.08 3.13 11.78
C THR A 50 0.98 2.52 10.38
N ARG A 51 0.51 3.32 9.42
CA ARG A 51 0.14 2.88 8.08
C ARG A 51 0.27 3.98 7.03
N CYS A 52 0.09 3.60 5.76
CA CYS A 52 -0.13 4.51 4.66
C CYS A 52 -1.50 5.20 4.80
N GLY A 53 -1.56 6.48 4.40
CA GLY A 53 -2.75 7.32 4.43
C GLY A 53 -3.73 7.07 3.29
N CYS A 54 -3.34 6.32 2.26
CA CYS A 54 -4.21 5.97 1.14
C CYS A 54 -5.40 5.10 1.59
N PRO A 55 -6.59 5.26 0.97
CA PRO A 55 -7.72 4.37 1.21
C PRO A 55 -7.41 2.90 0.86
N ASP A 56 -8.02 1.97 1.60
CA ASP A 56 -7.90 0.53 1.35
C ASP A 56 -8.82 0.06 0.22
N MET A 57 -9.99 0.71 0.13
CA MET A 57 -10.97 0.46 -0.93
C MET A 57 -11.35 1.80 -1.56
N MET A 58 -11.50 1.81 -2.88
CA MET A 58 -12.05 2.98 -3.58
C MET A 58 -13.57 3.02 -3.37
N ALA A 59 -14.14 4.23 -3.34
CA ALA A 59 -15.55 4.47 -3.04
C ALA A 59 -16.54 3.73 -3.99
N ASP A 60 -16.10 3.28 -5.16
CA ASP A 60 -16.92 2.57 -6.14
C ASP A 60 -16.88 1.02 -5.99
N ASP A 61 -16.07 0.49 -5.08
CA ASP A 61 -16.10 -0.93 -4.67
C ASP A 61 -17.26 -1.24 -3.69
N GLU A 62 -17.89 -0.20 -3.13
CA GLU A 62 -19.09 -0.27 -2.29
C GLU A 62 -20.27 -0.94 -3.03
N MET A 63 -20.33 -0.80 -4.35
CA MET A 63 -21.42 -1.27 -5.20
C MET A 63 -21.36 -2.75 -5.62
N GLN A 64 -20.34 -3.51 -5.21
CA GLN A 64 -20.22 -4.96 -5.51
C GLN A 64 -20.32 -5.88 -4.30
N ALA A 65 -20.20 -5.36 -3.07
CA ALA A 65 -20.45 -6.14 -1.86
C ALA A 65 -21.96 -6.30 -1.55
N LEU A 66 -22.79 -5.39 -2.06
CA LEU A 66 -24.24 -5.52 -2.08
C LEU A 66 -24.62 -6.37 -3.29
N GLY A 67 -24.70 -7.68 -3.09
CA GLY A 67 -25.26 -8.58 -4.09
C GLY A 67 -26.62 -8.07 -4.57
N ASP A 68 -26.66 -7.61 -5.82
CA ASP A 68 -27.92 -7.37 -6.50
C ASP A 68 -28.65 -8.72 -6.56
N SER A 69 -29.78 -8.80 -5.87
CA SER A 69 -30.67 -9.97 -5.87
C SER A 69 -31.28 -10.25 -7.26
N SER A 70 -30.87 -9.51 -8.31
CA SER A 70 -31.33 -9.68 -9.69
C SER A 70 -30.32 -10.35 -10.64
N THR A 71 -29.07 -10.60 -10.24
CA THR A 71 -28.11 -11.32 -11.10
C THR A 71 -27.89 -12.75 -10.65
N SER A 72 -28.04 -13.65 -11.61
CA SER A 72 -28.00 -15.10 -11.47
C SER A 72 -26.79 -15.61 -10.69
N VAL A 73 -27.06 -16.52 -9.75
CA VAL A 73 -26.13 -17.49 -9.17
C VAL A 73 -25.18 -18.05 -10.25
N GLY A 74 -23.96 -17.51 -10.34
CA GLY A 74 -23.02 -17.93 -11.39
C GLY A 74 -21.82 -17.01 -11.67
N GLN A 75 -21.84 -15.75 -11.24
CA GLN A 75 -20.70 -14.83 -11.39
C GLN A 75 -20.19 -14.36 -10.03
N LEU A 76 -19.50 -15.26 -9.32
CA LEU A 76 -18.47 -14.81 -8.38
C LEU A 76 -17.35 -14.21 -9.24
N GLU A 77 -17.42 -12.90 -9.48
CA GLU A 77 -16.32 -12.17 -10.12
C GLU A 77 -15.05 -12.45 -9.33
N ARG A 78 -14.03 -12.97 -10.02
CA ARG A 78 -12.80 -13.45 -9.40
C ARG A 78 -12.12 -12.28 -8.69
N PHE A 79 -11.88 -12.42 -7.38
CA PHE A 79 -10.99 -11.56 -6.61
C PHE A 79 -9.73 -11.23 -7.44
N ARG A 80 -9.39 -9.93 -7.51
CA ARG A 80 -8.26 -9.44 -8.31
C ARG A 80 -7.00 -10.16 -7.86
N ARG A 81 -6.24 -10.67 -8.83
CA ARG A 81 -5.02 -11.44 -8.56
C ARG A 81 -3.83 -10.56 -8.16
N TYR A 82 -3.91 -9.24 -8.39
CA TYR A 82 -2.80 -8.28 -8.22
C TYR A 82 -3.32 -6.89 -7.81
N VAL A 83 -2.39 -6.10 -7.29
CA VAL A 83 -2.58 -4.81 -6.62
C VAL A 83 -2.60 -3.64 -7.62
N VAL A 84 -3.69 -3.46 -8.35
CA VAL A 84 -3.80 -2.45 -9.42
C VAL A 84 -5.07 -1.65 -9.25
N ASN A 85 -4.96 -0.33 -9.42
CA ASN A 85 -6.11 0.57 -9.41
C ASN A 85 -7.17 0.14 -10.43
N ARG A 86 -8.44 0.17 -10.02
CA ARG A 86 -9.60 -0.26 -10.82
C ARG A 86 -9.69 0.41 -12.19
N ASP A 87 -9.42 1.71 -12.25
CA ASP A 87 -9.44 2.49 -13.50
C ASP A 87 -8.20 2.22 -14.37
N ARG A 88 -7.23 1.46 -13.83
CA ARG A 88 -5.90 1.26 -14.40
C ARG A 88 -5.32 2.60 -14.80
N ASP A 89 -5.36 3.53 -13.86
CA ASP A 89 -4.63 4.78 -13.94
C ASP A 89 -3.15 4.42 -14.11
N VAL A 90 -2.67 4.62 -15.32
CA VAL A 90 -1.36 4.22 -15.80
C VAL A 90 -0.81 5.42 -16.52
N TRP A 91 0.46 5.73 -16.25
CA TRP A 91 1.12 6.79 -16.98
C TRP A 91 1.14 6.49 -18.49
N PRO A 92 0.83 7.47 -19.34
CA PRO A 92 0.87 7.29 -20.80
C PRO A 92 2.31 7.10 -21.33
N SER A 93 3.32 7.45 -20.52
CA SER A 93 4.74 7.31 -20.82
C SER A 93 5.40 6.31 -19.87
N ASN A 94 6.38 5.57 -20.37
CA ASN A 94 7.27 4.78 -19.52
C ASN A 94 8.47 5.59 -19.01
N ASP A 95 8.79 6.71 -19.64
CA ASP A 95 9.80 7.64 -19.19
C ASP A 95 9.14 8.64 -18.24
N LEU A 96 9.35 8.45 -16.95
CA LEU A 96 8.78 9.25 -15.87
C LEU A 96 9.85 10.06 -15.16
N THR A 97 9.41 11.19 -14.64
CA THR A 97 10.25 12.11 -13.89
C THR A 97 9.71 12.36 -12.51
N TYR A 98 10.59 12.40 -11.51
CA TYR A 98 10.26 12.86 -10.17
C TYR A 98 11.12 14.04 -9.73
N ARG A 99 10.64 14.83 -8.77
CA ARG A 99 11.44 15.87 -8.11
C ARG A 99 11.02 16.09 -6.67
N PHE A 100 11.95 16.57 -5.85
CA PHE A 100 11.62 17.12 -4.54
C PHE A 100 11.17 18.58 -4.68
N ASN A 101 10.04 18.89 -4.04
CA ASN A 101 9.58 20.26 -3.79
C ASN A 101 10.32 20.86 -2.59
N ASP A 102 10.54 20.03 -1.58
CA ASP A 102 11.13 20.36 -0.30
C ASP A 102 11.67 19.07 0.33
N PHE A 103 12.39 19.22 1.45
CA PHE A 103 13.10 18.14 2.13
C PHE A 103 12.82 18.26 3.63
N THR A 104 12.70 17.12 4.32
CA THR A 104 12.66 17.11 5.78
C THR A 104 14.00 17.54 6.38
N SER A 105 13.98 18.10 7.58
CA SER A 105 15.19 18.48 8.32
C SER A 105 15.86 17.31 9.06
N ASP A 106 15.17 16.17 9.18
CA ASP A 106 15.65 15.00 9.93
C ASP A 106 16.83 14.28 9.27
N LEU A 107 16.90 14.34 7.94
CA LEU A 107 17.89 13.67 7.12
C LEU A 107 18.61 14.67 6.23
N PRO A 108 19.92 14.50 5.95
CA PRO A 108 20.60 15.30 4.94
C PRO A 108 19.90 15.18 3.58
N THR A 109 19.77 16.29 2.85
CA THR A 109 19.11 16.31 1.53
C THR A 109 19.73 15.30 0.56
N THR A 110 21.06 15.16 0.58
CA THR A 110 21.80 14.18 -0.23
C THR A 110 21.41 12.74 0.06
N VAL A 111 21.06 12.41 1.31
CA VAL A 111 20.59 11.09 1.71
C VAL A 111 19.19 10.85 1.17
N GLN A 112 18.28 11.81 1.35
CA GLN A 112 16.90 11.71 0.82
C GLN A 112 16.90 11.51 -0.71
N GLU A 113 17.74 12.26 -1.42
CA GLU A 113 17.92 12.11 -2.88
C GLU A 113 18.49 10.75 -3.27
N GLU A 114 19.48 10.24 -2.53
CA GLU A 114 20.08 8.94 -2.79
C GLU A 114 19.09 7.79 -2.55
N GLU A 115 18.34 7.83 -1.47
CA GLU A 115 17.32 6.81 -1.17
C GLU A 115 16.19 6.84 -2.19
N MET A 116 15.69 8.02 -2.57
CA MET A 116 14.65 8.10 -3.60
C MET A 116 15.13 7.60 -4.97
N ARG A 117 16.42 7.81 -5.30
CA ARG A 117 17.03 7.21 -6.49
C ARG A 117 17.06 5.68 -6.41
N LYS A 118 17.34 5.09 -5.24
CA LYS A 118 17.30 3.63 -5.04
C LYS A 118 15.87 3.10 -5.21
N VAL A 119 14.89 3.80 -4.64
CA VAL A 119 13.47 3.47 -4.77
C VAL A 119 13.04 3.46 -6.24
N ALA A 120 13.28 4.56 -6.96
CA ALA A 120 13.00 4.66 -8.40
C ALA A 120 13.66 3.53 -9.19
N SER A 121 14.91 3.20 -8.85
CA SER A 121 15.64 2.10 -9.50
C SER A 121 15.00 0.73 -9.25
N LYS A 122 14.42 0.47 -8.08
CA LYS A 122 13.74 -0.80 -7.78
C LYS A 122 12.50 -1.00 -8.64
N TRP A 123 11.66 0.03 -8.77
CA TRP A 123 10.47 -0.02 -9.62
C TRP A 123 10.82 -0.09 -11.12
N SER A 124 11.83 0.66 -11.56
CA SER A 124 12.37 0.55 -12.92
C SER A 124 12.92 -0.85 -13.22
N ALA A 125 13.65 -1.46 -12.29
CA ALA A 125 14.21 -2.81 -12.48
C ALA A 125 13.14 -3.92 -12.55
N ALA A 126 11.96 -3.70 -11.96
CA ALA A 126 10.86 -4.66 -11.98
C ALA A 126 9.93 -4.51 -13.20
N SER A 127 10.07 -3.45 -14.00
CA SER A 127 9.13 -3.07 -15.06
C SER A 127 9.82 -2.51 -16.31
N ARG A 128 9.07 -1.88 -17.22
CA ARG A 128 9.62 -1.12 -18.36
C ARG A 128 9.78 0.37 -18.08
N LEU A 129 9.49 0.81 -16.86
CA LEU A 129 9.57 2.21 -16.49
C LEU A 129 11.03 2.68 -16.40
N SER A 130 11.27 3.90 -16.85
CA SER A 130 12.49 4.67 -16.63
C SER A 130 12.14 5.86 -15.76
N ILE A 131 12.43 5.76 -14.46
CA ILE A 131 12.08 6.78 -13.47
C ILE A 131 13.34 7.57 -13.13
N THR A 132 13.36 8.86 -13.49
CA THR A 132 14.55 9.70 -13.35
C THR A 132 14.25 10.99 -12.60
N ARG A 133 15.25 11.52 -11.90
CA ARG A 133 15.10 12.82 -11.22
C ARG A 133 15.12 13.94 -12.26
N SER A 134 14.12 14.82 -12.22
CA SER A 134 14.11 16.06 -12.99
C SER A 134 14.79 17.20 -12.22
N SER A 135 15.49 18.05 -12.96
CA SER A 135 16.00 19.34 -12.49
C SER A 135 15.09 20.52 -12.85
N THR A 136 13.99 20.29 -13.57
CA THR A 136 13.03 21.32 -13.96
C THR A 136 11.92 21.46 -12.92
N SER A 137 11.12 22.53 -13.01
CA SER A 137 9.99 22.77 -12.10
C SER A 137 8.78 21.88 -12.38
N THR A 138 8.75 21.18 -13.51
CA THR A 138 7.64 20.30 -13.93
C THR A 138 8.13 18.86 -13.97
N SER A 139 7.41 17.96 -13.31
CA SER A 139 7.67 16.52 -13.29
C SER A 139 6.36 15.75 -13.17
N ASP A 140 6.39 14.46 -13.47
CA ASP A 140 5.23 13.57 -13.34
C ASP A 140 4.91 13.29 -11.87
N ILE A 141 5.94 13.20 -11.02
CA ILE A 141 5.82 12.90 -9.59
C ILE A 141 6.50 14.01 -8.78
N GLN A 142 5.76 14.77 -7.99
CA GLN A 142 6.34 15.70 -7.02
C GLN A 142 6.39 15.08 -5.64
N VAL A 143 7.54 15.18 -5.00
CA VAL A 143 7.80 14.67 -3.65
C VAL A 143 7.84 15.83 -2.68
N ALA A 144 7.08 15.75 -1.60
CA ALA A 144 7.01 16.83 -0.63
C ALA A 144 6.81 16.33 0.80
N PHE A 145 7.24 17.13 1.76
CA PHE A 145 7.02 16.94 3.19
C PHE A 145 6.00 17.97 3.67
N ARG A 146 4.93 17.51 4.31
CA ARG A 146 3.78 18.33 4.69
C ARG A 146 3.39 18.03 6.13
N THR A 147 2.64 18.93 6.75
CA THR A 147 2.13 18.74 8.12
C THR A 147 0.63 19.00 8.12
N LYS A 148 -0.16 18.16 8.78
CA LYS A 148 -1.59 18.38 9.02
C LYS A 148 -2.34 18.72 7.74
N ASP A 149 -3.21 19.74 7.74
CA ASP A 149 -3.85 20.23 6.52
C ASP A 149 -2.84 20.91 5.61
N HIS A 150 -2.72 20.37 4.40
CA HIS A 150 -1.79 20.81 3.37
C HIS A 150 -2.44 21.02 2.00
N GLY A 151 -3.77 21.18 1.96
CA GLY A 151 -4.48 21.72 0.80
C GLY A 151 -4.87 20.71 -0.29
N ASP A 152 -4.73 19.41 -0.04
CA ASP A 152 -5.16 18.33 -0.94
C ASP A 152 -6.40 17.56 -0.45
N ASN A 153 -6.99 17.98 0.69
CA ASN A 153 -8.11 17.36 1.40
C ASN A 153 -7.79 16.04 2.13
N TYR A 154 -6.51 15.66 2.23
CA TYR A 154 -6.04 14.49 2.98
C TYR A 154 -5.09 14.95 4.10
N PRO A 155 -5.59 15.61 5.15
CA PRO A 155 -4.72 16.15 6.20
C PRO A 155 -4.03 15.01 6.96
N PHE A 156 -2.76 15.21 7.30
CA PHE A 156 -2.04 14.32 8.22
C PHE A 156 -2.49 14.52 9.67
N ASP A 157 -2.16 13.57 10.54
CA ASP A 157 -2.59 13.51 11.95
C ASP A 157 -1.52 13.98 12.94
N GLY A 158 -0.32 14.32 12.46
CA GLY A 158 0.83 14.57 13.30
C GLY A 158 1.55 13.26 13.62
N PRO A 159 2.32 13.17 14.72
CA PRO A 159 3.15 12.00 14.95
C PRO A 159 2.37 10.68 15.02
N PHE A 160 2.96 9.66 14.40
CA PHE A 160 2.66 8.23 14.32
C PHE A 160 1.72 7.68 13.24
N ASP A 161 0.41 7.94 13.30
CA ASP A 161 -0.61 7.08 12.65
C ASP A 161 -0.45 6.99 11.11
N VAL A 162 -0.43 8.13 10.42
CA VAL A 162 -0.23 8.21 8.97
C VAL A 162 1.14 8.80 8.65
N LEU A 163 2.01 8.00 8.03
CA LEU A 163 3.37 8.47 7.72
C LEU A 163 3.49 9.22 6.39
N ALA A 164 2.62 8.88 5.43
CA ALA A 164 2.64 9.40 4.08
C ALA A 164 1.36 9.02 3.32
N HIS A 165 1.15 9.67 2.17
CA HIS A 165 0.23 9.21 1.13
C HIS A 165 0.75 9.60 -0.25
N ALA A 166 0.15 9.00 -1.27
CA ALA A 166 0.41 9.33 -2.66
C ALA A 166 -0.84 9.25 -3.52
N PHE A 167 -0.80 9.93 -4.66
CA PHE A 167 -1.90 9.94 -5.62
C PHE A 167 -1.61 9.02 -6.79
N SER A 168 -2.64 8.32 -7.29
CA SER A 168 -2.58 7.56 -8.53
C SER A 168 -2.08 8.41 -9.71
N PRO A 169 -1.57 7.78 -10.79
CA PRO A 169 -1.14 8.48 -12.01
C PRO A 169 -2.20 9.44 -12.55
N GLY A 170 -1.81 10.67 -12.91
CA GLY A 170 -2.79 11.64 -13.38
C GLY A 170 -2.24 13.04 -13.63
N THR A 171 -3.15 14.00 -13.72
CA THR A 171 -2.80 15.43 -13.85
C THR A 171 -2.98 16.15 -12.53
N GLY A 172 -2.35 17.32 -12.38
CA GLY A 172 -2.44 18.10 -11.13
C GLY A 172 -1.64 17.45 -10.02
N LEU A 173 -2.32 16.92 -8.99
CA LEU A 173 -1.72 16.15 -7.90
C LEU A 173 -1.47 14.69 -8.26
N GLY A 174 -2.00 14.19 -9.38
CA GLY A 174 -1.82 12.80 -9.77
C GLY A 174 -0.34 12.44 -9.88
N GLY A 175 0.08 11.39 -9.17
CA GLY A 175 1.48 10.99 -9.03
C GLY A 175 2.20 11.52 -7.80
N ASP A 176 1.76 12.64 -7.22
CA ASP A 176 2.50 13.30 -6.14
C ASP A 176 2.55 12.41 -4.88
N ILE A 177 3.66 12.53 -4.14
CA ILE A 177 3.94 11.82 -2.89
C ILE A 177 4.11 12.86 -1.78
N HIS A 178 3.33 12.73 -0.71
CA HIS A 178 3.43 13.55 0.48
C HIS A 178 3.85 12.68 1.67
N PHE A 179 4.87 13.14 2.39
CA PHE A 179 5.36 12.57 3.65
C PHE A 179 4.94 13.46 4.81
N ASP A 180 4.54 12.90 5.95
CA ASP A 180 4.21 13.68 7.14
C ASP A 180 5.48 14.16 7.85
N ASP A 181 5.77 15.46 7.78
CA ASP A 181 6.95 16.11 8.37
C ASP A 181 6.81 16.34 9.89
N ASP A 182 5.66 15.97 10.49
CA ASP A 182 5.54 15.82 11.93
C ASP A 182 6.16 14.50 12.44
N GLU A 183 6.53 13.58 11.54
CA GLU A 183 7.25 12.33 11.85
C GLU A 183 8.76 12.51 11.95
N GLN A 184 9.41 11.61 12.68
CA GLN A 184 10.87 11.53 12.68
C GLN A 184 11.37 10.54 11.62
N PHE A 185 11.83 11.05 10.48
CA PHE A 185 12.37 10.21 9.41
C PHE A 185 13.78 9.71 9.72
N THR A 186 14.00 8.43 9.45
CA THR A 186 15.25 7.73 9.68
C THR A 186 15.59 6.83 8.50
N ILE A 187 16.84 6.38 8.45
CA ILE A 187 17.31 5.37 7.48
C ILE A 187 17.84 4.19 8.25
N ASN A 188 17.33 2.99 7.95
CA ASN A 188 17.81 1.74 8.51
C ASN A 188 17.87 1.72 10.05
N SER A 189 16.86 2.30 10.69
CA SER A 189 16.77 2.43 12.15
C SER A 189 15.69 1.50 12.71
N ALA A 190 15.89 1.04 13.94
CA ALA A 190 14.87 0.29 14.68
C ALA A 190 13.75 1.19 15.23
N THR A 191 13.93 2.50 15.17
CA THR A 191 13.00 3.53 15.67
C THR A 191 12.86 4.66 14.67
N GLY A 192 11.68 5.26 14.59
CA GLY A 192 11.36 6.32 13.62
C GLY A 192 10.75 5.75 12.34
N ALA A 193 10.36 6.65 11.45
CA ALA A 193 9.78 6.34 10.16
C ALA A 193 10.91 6.02 9.16
N ASP A 194 10.98 4.80 8.61
CA ASP A 194 12.01 4.46 7.61
C ASP A 194 11.66 5.09 6.26
N PHE A 195 12.38 6.15 5.90
CA PHE A 195 12.09 6.92 4.69
C PHE A 195 12.18 6.07 3.43
N THR A 196 13.15 5.16 3.34
CA THR A 196 13.34 4.34 2.14
C THR A 196 12.18 3.37 1.94
N PHE A 197 11.67 2.77 3.01
CA PHE A 197 10.53 1.87 2.94
C PHE A 197 9.24 2.59 2.55
N ILE A 198 8.95 3.70 3.23
CA ILE A 198 7.74 4.50 3.00
C ILE A 198 7.77 5.03 1.57
N ALA A 199 8.90 5.60 1.13
CA ALA A 199 9.04 6.08 -0.24
C ALA A 199 8.88 4.95 -1.29
N LEU A 200 9.32 3.73 -1.00
CA LEU A 200 9.12 2.59 -1.89
C LEU A 200 7.65 2.22 -2.02
N HIS A 201 6.90 2.21 -0.92
CA HIS A 201 5.46 2.00 -0.88
C HIS A 201 4.70 3.10 -1.63
N GLU A 202 4.91 4.36 -1.24
CA GLU A 202 4.19 5.50 -1.83
C GLU A 202 4.45 5.66 -3.33
N MET A 203 5.68 5.38 -3.78
CA MET A 203 5.95 5.39 -5.21
C MET A 203 5.19 4.29 -5.95
N GLY A 204 4.87 3.16 -5.31
CA GLY A 204 3.98 2.16 -5.91
C GLY A 204 2.59 2.74 -6.20
N HIS A 205 2.03 3.53 -5.29
CA HIS A 205 0.78 4.28 -5.51
C HIS A 205 0.92 5.31 -6.63
N SER A 206 2.00 6.10 -6.65
CA SER A 206 2.30 7.03 -7.75
C SER A 206 2.43 6.35 -9.12
N LEU A 207 2.66 5.03 -9.14
CA LEU A 207 2.73 4.21 -10.34
C LEU A 207 1.43 3.45 -10.64
N GLY A 208 0.39 3.59 -9.81
CA GLY A 208 -0.95 3.01 -10.04
C GLY A 208 -1.22 1.69 -9.31
N LEU A 209 -0.35 1.31 -8.36
CA LEU A 209 -0.63 0.19 -7.46
C LEU A 209 -1.53 0.64 -6.30
N GLU A 210 -2.34 -0.28 -5.78
CA GLU A 210 -3.16 -0.08 -4.57
C GLU A 210 -2.51 -0.75 -3.34
N HIS A 211 -3.25 -0.96 -2.26
CA HIS A 211 -2.78 -1.74 -1.13
C HIS A 211 -2.87 -3.25 -1.40
N SER A 212 -1.80 -3.98 -1.07
CA SER A 212 -1.77 -5.45 -1.06
C SER A 212 -2.33 -5.98 0.25
N ASN A 213 -3.17 -7.02 0.18
CA ASN A 213 -3.57 -7.76 1.37
C ASN A 213 -2.52 -8.78 1.85
N ASN A 214 -1.35 -8.85 1.18
CA ASN A 214 -0.23 -9.65 1.63
C ASN A 214 0.64 -8.82 2.59
N PRO A 215 0.80 -9.24 3.86
CA PRO A 215 1.58 -8.50 4.86
C PRO A 215 3.08 -8.44 4.56
N ASP A 216 3.59 -9.30 3.68
CA ASP A 216 5.01 -9.35 3.29
C ASP A 216 5.28 -8.51 2.03
N ALA A 217 4.25 -7.95 1.39
CA ALA A 217 4.39 -7.09 0.22
C ALA A 217 4.77 -5.67 0.63
N VAL A 218 5.55 -4.99 -0.22
CA VAL A 218 5.86 -3.57 -0.03
C VAL A 218 4.58 -2.75 -0.05
N MET A 219 3.64 -3.08 -0.94
CA MET A 219 2.34 -2.43 -1.00
C MET A 219 1.38 -2.80 0.15
N SER A 220 1.83 -3.51 1.19
CA SER A 220 1.00 -3.69 2.39
C SER A 220 0.76 -2.34 3.08
N MET A 221 -0.47 -2.11 3.54
CA MET A 221 -0.91 -0.85 4.13
C MET A 221 -0.21 -0.54 5.45
N PHE A 222 0.21 -1.57 6.19
CA PHE A 222 0.94 -1.40 7.44
C PHE A 222 2.43 -1.40 7.20
N PHE A 223 3.10 -0.37 7.72
CA PHE A 223 4.55 -0.36 7.64
C PHE A 223 5.13 -1.41 8.62
N THR A 224 6.08 -2.22 8.16
CA THR A 224 6.79 -3.19 9.00
C THR A 224 8.15 -2.64 9.40
N ASN A 225 8.56 -2.89 10.64
CA ASN A 225 9.83 -2.39 11.18
C ASN A 225 11.05 -3.19 10.70
N ASN A 226 11.08 -3.68 9.46
CA ASN A 226 12.21 -4.43 8.93
C ASN A 226 13.00 -3.63 7.88
N PRO A 227 13.93 -2.76 8.33
CA PRO A 227 14.67 -1.87 7.44
C PRO A 227 15.69 -2.57 6.52
N SER A 228 16.19 -3.76 6.87
CA SER A 228 17.33 -4.32 6.15
C SER A 228 16.91 -5.02 4.86
N ASP A 229 17.33 -4.44 3.73
CA ASP A 229 17.21 -4.98 2.37
C ASP A 229 15.78 -5.25 1.89
N ILE A 230 14.91 -4.22 1.98
CA ILE A 230 13.54 -4.30 1.47
C ILE A 230 13.55 -4.63 -0.03
N GLN A 231 13.05 -5.80 -0.39
CA GLN A 231 12.86 -6.25 -1.77
C GLN A 231 11.39 -6.19 -2.14
N LEU A 232 11.10 -5.94 -3.42
CA LEU A 232 9.75 -6.06 -3.94
C LEU A 232 9.30 -7.52 -3.82
N HIS A 233 8.13 -7.75 -3.24
CA HIS A 233 7.51 -9.06 -3.20
C HIS A 233 7.00 -9.45 -4.60
N ASN A 234 6.79 -10.75 -4.84
CA ASN A 234 6.26 -11.24 -6.12
C ASN A 234 4.90 -10.61 -6.49
N ASP A 235 4.11 -10.25 -5.47
CA ASP A 235 2.83 -9.55 -5.63
C ASP A 235 3.02 -8.12 -6.15
N ASP A 236 3.97 -7.37 -5.59
CA ASP A 236 4.36 -6.03 -6.05
C ASP A 236 4.88 -6.09 -7.51
N ILE A 237 5.76 -7.06 -7.80
CA ILE A 237 6.35 -7.27 -9.13
C ILE A 237 5.26 -7.63 -10.15
N ALA A 238 4.35 -8.53 -9.79
CA ALA A 238 3.27 -8.92 -10.69
C ALA A 238 2.30 -7.75 -10.93
N GLY A 239 2.01 -6.95 -9.91
CA GLY A 239 1.23 -5.71 -10.00
C GLY A 239 1.84 -4.74 -11.01
N ILE A 240 3.09 -4.31 -10.78
CA ILE A 240 3.74 -3.31 -11.65
C ILE A 240 3.93 -3.81 -13.08
N GLN A 241 4.24 -5.10 -13.27
CA GLN A 241 4.38 -5.68 -14.60
C GLN A 241 3.05 -5.80 -15.34
N SER A 242 1.94 -5.93 -14.62
CA SER A 242 0.61 -5.94 -15.25
C SER A 242 0.18 -4.55 -15.78
N LEU A 243 0.83 -3.48 -15.29
CA LEU A 243 0.63 -2.11 -15.74
C LEU A 243 1.60 -1.70 -16.85
N TYR A 244 2.90 -1.93 -16.64
CA TYR A 244 3.95 -1.39 -17.51
C TYR A 244 4.74 -2.46 -18.29
N GLY A 245 4.43 -3.74 -18.07
CA GLY A 245 5.13 -4.86 -18.68
C GLY A 245 6.46 -5.22 -17.99
N ARG A 246 7.04 -6.34 -18.42
CA ARG A 246 8.33 -6.85 -17.91
C ARG A 246 9.53 -6.11 -18.50
N PRO A 247 10.65 -6.00 -17.76
CA PRO A 247 11.91 -5.47 -18.28
C PRO A 247 12.31 -6.16 -19.59
N GLU A 248 12.86 -5.41 -20.54
CA GLU A 248 13.35 -5.96 -21.80
C GLU A 248 14.59 -6.86 -21.56
N GLY A 249 14.68 -7.98 -22.29
CA GLY A 249 15.82 -8.91 -22.18
C GLY A 249 15.73 -9.94 -21.04
N VAL A 250 14.68 -9.89 -20.22
CA VAL A 250 14.35 -10.99 -19.30
C VAL A 250 13.43 -11.95 -20.04
N GLU A 251 14.01 -13.02 -20.63
CA GLU A 251 13.19 -14.11 -21.14
C GLU A 251 12.30 -14.63 -20.02
N ALA A 252 11.03 -14.90 -20.32
CA ALA A 252 10.15 -15.55 -19.36
C ALA A 252 10.78 -16.90 -19.01
N VAL A 253 11.42 -16.99 -17.85
CA VAL A 253 11.63 -18.28 -17.22
C VAL A 253 10.22 -18.76 -16.94
N ILE A 254 9.71 -19.62 -17.82
CA ILE A 254 8.54 -20.44 -17.52
C ILE A 254 9.02 -21.42 -16.46
N GLU A 255 9.18 -20.95 -15.23
CA GLU A 255 9.03 -21.84 -14.10
C GLU A 255 7.59 -22.30 -14.17
N ILE A 256 7.41 -23.53 -14.67
CA ILE A 256 6.23 -24.30 -14.38
C ILE A 256 6.28 -24.53 -12.88
N GLU A 257 5.88 -23.54 -12.08
CA GLU A 257 5.35 -23.80 -10.77
C GLU A 257 4.09 -24.61 -11.02
N VAL A 258 4.25 -25.94 -10.95
CA VAL A 258 3.13 -26.81 -10.67
C VAL A 258 2.54 -26.23 -9.39
N ALA A 259 1.40 -25.56 -9.52
CA ALA A 259 0.64 -25.07 -8.39
C ALA A 259 0.28 -26.28 -7.53
N THR A 260 1.15 -26.62 -6.59
CA THR A 260 0.81 -27.47 -5.48
C THR A 260 -0.20 -26.66 -4.70
N VAL A 261 -1.46 -27.10 -4.76
CA VAL A 261 -2.52 -26.61 -3.88
C VAL A 261 -1.88 -26.47 -2.49
N PRO A 262 -1.86 -25.26 -1.89
CA PRO A 262 -1.31 -25.11 -0.56
C PRO A 262 -2.21 -25.93 0.35
N VAL A 263 -1.73 -27.11 0.73
CA VAL A 263 -2.26 -27.83 1.87
C VAL A 263 -2.01 -26.89 3.04
N THR A 264 -3.08 -26.37 3.62
CA THR A 264 -3.08 -25.40 4.74
C THR A 264 -2.45 -25.94 6.03
N CYS A 265 -1.66 -27.01 5.97
CA CYS A 265 -1.03 -27.72 7.08
C CYS A 265 0.40 -28.18 6.76
N THR A 266 1.25 -27.34 6.18
CA THR A 266 2.69 -27.64 5.97
C THR A 266 3.63 -26.61 6.58
N LYS A 267 3.18 -25.82 7.56
CA LYS A 267 4.13 -25.02 8.35
C LYS A 267 4.99 -25.97 9.18
N VAL A 268 6.28 -26.05 8.84
CA VAL A 268 7.31 -26.67 9.65
C VAL A 268 7.77 -25.63 10.67
N TYR A 269 7.77 -26.00 11.94
CA TYR A 269 8.17 -25.15 13.05
C TYR A 269 9.43 -25.73 13.68
N ASP A 270 10.36 -24.85 14.06
CA ASP A 270 11.58 -25.23 14.76
C ASP A 270 11.27 -25.68 16.19
N ALA A 271 10.25 -25.06 16.80
CA ALA A 271 9.74 -25.44 18.11
C ALA A 271 8.26 -25.07 18.30
N ILE A 272 7.62 -25.76 19.24
CA ILE A 272 6.30 -25.44 19.76
C ILE A 272 6.41 -25.35 21.28
N ALA A 273 5.95 -24.25 21.87
CA ALA A 273 5.86 -24.11 23.33
C ALA A 273 4.41 -23.98 23.77
N ASP A 274 4.08 -24.68 24.85
CA ASP A 274 2.84 -24.51 25.60
C ASP A 274 3.13 -23.54 26.76
N VAL A 275 2.43 -22.41 26.79
CA VAL A 275 2.50 -21.44 27.89
C VAL A 275 1.08 -21.09 28.33
N GLY A 276 0.54 -21.90 29.23
CA GLY A 276 -0.77 -21.66 29.84
C GLY A 276 -1.92 -22.14 28.97
N ALA A 277 -2.75 -21.22 28.47
CA ALA A 277 -3.89 -21.53 27.60
C ALA A 277 -3.58 -21.28 26.11
N SER A 278 -2.31 -21.10 25.77
CA SER A 278 -1.88 -20.68 24.43
C SER A 278 -0.69 -21.49 23.94
N PHE A 279 -0.71 -21.82 22.65
CA PHE A 279 0.38 -22.46 21.94
C PHE A 279 1.16 -21.41 21.15
N PHE A 280 2.48 -21.42 21.31
CA PHE A 280 3.41 -20.57 20.59
C PHE A 280 4.20 -21.44 19.60
N PHE A 281 4.23 -21.00 18.35
CA PHE A 281 4.92 -21.71 17.26
C PHE A 281 6.11 -20.85 16.81
N PHE A 282 7.31 -21.44 16.80
CA PHE A 282 8.56 -20.75 16.46
C PHE A 282 9.07 -21.24 15.11
N ARG A 283 9.50 -20.31 14.26
CA ARG A 283 10.17 -20.52 12.97
C ARG A 283 11.33 -19.54 12.86
#